data_AF-A0A6F8XMG5-F1
#
_entry.id   AF-A0A6F8XMG5-F1
#
_cell.length_a   1.000
_cell.length_b   1.000
_cell.length_c   1.000
_cell.angle_alpha   90.00
_cell.angle_beta   90.00
_cell.angle_gamma   90.00
#
_symmetry.space_group_name_H-M   'P 1'
#
loop_
_entity.id
_entity.type
_entity.pdbx_description
1 polymer ?
#
loop_
_entity_poly.entity_id
_entity_poly.type
_entity_poly.pdbx_seq_one_letter_code
_entity_poly.pdbx_strand_id
1 'polypeptide(L)'
;MGAKKALAVEAASKPVLGNDATGFMWLAIAGLGLLPFALLAMLALIVILAILAIFSFGGSQMTAPPDPSASGVAGPGSMLTELAGGDGRGTFAPARVPDQKLVAPIVAAAKECDLLTPVIISAQIGFASGFDAKMEGPDGRKGLSQLTPQVFSEFGKDDDNNGEASPLDPEDSIYAHARYFCHLAEQTKRLLDEKKVVGDHLTLTLLAWDIGLAAVEAQGGTPFIDLASYPFVIRGLFAGYSEGSVTATTAAPATPTATAPPRAPATAQPVKETTAPPPKSGSARLSEAQFESMFPSRNSFYTFAALTDAMAKFPTFAATGDATTRQREMAAFLATVDHESGGLVHIEEINQSAWGNYCDANQPYGCPAGQAAYHGRGPIQLSWNNNYKAAGDALGIDLLNEPDLVKNDPSVAWQTALWFWMTQTGAGSMTAHAAMTGGAGFGETIRTVNGALECGGRQPERVRNRVEAYKRIAGLLGVKPEEEGELTC
;
A
#
# COMPACT_ATOMS: atom_id res chain seq x y z
N MET A 1 96.24 46.04 2.29
CA MET A 1 95.93 44.59 2.33
C MET A 1 94.46 44.45 2.75
N GLY A 2 93.53 43.86 2.01
CA GLY A 2 93.52 43.45 0.59
C GLY A 2 92.29 42.58 0.26
N ALA A 3 91.57 42.87 -0.84
CA ALA A 3 90.53 42.03 -1.50
C ALA A 3 89.26 41.66 -0.66
N LYS A 4 88.00 41.57 -1.13
CA LYS A 4 87.21 41.74 -2.39
C LYS A 4 85.75 42.05 -1.92
N LYS A 5 84.72 42.45 -2.70
CA LYS A 5 84.48 42.66 -4.15
C LYS A 5 83.43 43.79 -4.33
N ALA A 6 82.94 44.02 -5.55
CA ALA A 6 81.79 44.88 -5.91
C ALA A 6 80.48 44.03 -6.04
N LEU A 7 79.23 44.51 -6.27
CA LEU A 7 78.71 45.74 -6.93
C LEU A 7 77.18 45.96 -6.63
N ALA A 8 76.69 47.22 -6.69
CA ALA A 8 75.35 47.74 -7.10
C ALA A 8 74.01 47.35 -6.37
N VAL A 9 73.26 48.31 -5.77
CA VAL A 9 72.09 49.14 -6.27
C VAL A 9 70.73 48.43 -5.98
N GLU A 10 69.62 49.03 -5.48
CA GLU A 10 68.99 50.35 -5.70
C GLU A 10 68.28 50.97 -4.46
N ALA A 11 67.49 52.03 -4.65
CA ALA A 11 67.14 53.07 -3.68
C ALA A 11 65.71 53.01 -3.06
N ALA A 12 65.59 53.63 -1.86
CA ALA A 12 64.55 54.58 -1.39
C ALA A 12 63.04 54.17 -1.44
N SER A 13 62.08 54.79 -0.74
CA SER A 13 62.00 56.02 0.09
C SER A 13 60.82 55.91 1.09
N LYS A 14 60.71 56.81 2.09
CA LYS A 14 59.44 57.12 2.78
C LYS A 14 59.36 58.59 3.24
N PRO A 15 58.24 59.31 3.01
CA PRO A 15 57.98 60.64 3.54
C PRO A 15 57.12 60.63 4.82
N VAL A 16 56.84 61.83 5.35
CA VAL A 16 56.31 62.13 6.69
C VAL A 16 54.81 62.50 6.68
N LEU A 17 54.16 62.32 7.83
CA LEU A 17 52.75 62.55 8.16
C LEU A 17 52.22 63.98 7.98
N GLY A 18 50.90 64.09 7.79
CA GLY A 18 50.09 65.28 8.10
C GLY A 18 48.66 64.89 8.50
N ASN A 19 48.26 65.20 9.74
CA ASN A 19 46.94 65.08 10.40
C ASN A 19 45.77 64.43 9.61
N ASP A 20 45.39 63.21 9.99
CA ASP A 20 44.28 62.46 9.37
C ASP A 20 43.03 62.33 10.24
N ALA A 21 41.87 62.34 9.58
CA ALA A 21 40.52 62.23 10.15
C ALA A 21 40.13 60.81 10.63
N THR A 22 41.10 59.98 11.03
CA THR A 22 40.92 58.54 11.27
C THR A 22 40.25 58.21 12.62
N GLY A 23 40.36 59.08 13.63
CA GLY A 23 39.80 58.81 14.97
C GLY A 23 38.26 58.70 15.01
N PHE A 24 37.54 59.55 14.28
CA PHE A 24 36.08 59.54 14.27
C PHE A 24 35.48 58.41 13.40
N MET A 25 36.19 57.95 12.36
CA MET A 25 35.67 56.93 11.46
C MET A 25 35.62 55.53 12.12
N TRP A 26 36.55 55.22 13.04
CA TRP A 26 36.56 53.94 13.75
C TRP A 26 35.43 53.79 14.79
N LEU A 27 34.98 54.89 15.42
CA LEU A 27 33.85 54.87 16.35
C LEU A 27 32.52 54.58 15.65
N ALA A 28 32.32 55.08 14.43
CA ALA A 28 31.11 54.83 13.65
C ALA A 28 30.98 53.37 13.20
N ILE A 29 32.10 52.74 12.81
CA ILE A 29 32.13 51.34 12.35
C ILE A 29 31.84 50.36 13.52
N ALA A 30 32.37 50.65 14.71
CA ALA A 30 32.10 49.84 15.91
C ALA A 30 30.63 49.90 16.35
N GLY A 31 29.98 51.07 16.25
CA GLY A 31 28.57 51.25 16.61
C GLY A 31 27.60 50.52 15.68
N LEU A 32 27.85 50.55 14.37
CA LEU A 32 26.98 49.88 13.38
C LEU A 32 27.14 48.35 13.36
N GLY A 33 28.33 47.82 13.68
CA GLY A 33 28.58 46.39 13.73
C GLY A 33 27.88 45.65 14.89
N LEU A 34 27.61 46.34 16.01
CA LEU A 34 26.99 45.74 17.20
C LEU A 34 25.45 45.74 17.19
N LEU A 35 24.82 46.63 16.40
CA LEU A 35 23.36 46.71 16.27
C LEU A 35 22.65 45.39 15.89
N PRO A 36 23.09 44.60 14.89
CA PRO A 36 22.43 43.32 14.57
C PRO A 36 22.58 42.29 15.71
N PHE A 37 23.70 42.28 16.44
CA PHE A 37 23.89 41.39 17.59
C PHE A 37 23.03 41.81 18.79
N ALA A 38 22.87 43.12 19.02
CA ALA A 38 21.97 43.64 20.05
C ALA A 38 20.50 43.33 19.74
N LEU A 39 20.09 43.41 18.47
CA LEU A 39 18.75 43.00 18.02
C LEU A 39 18.51 41.49 18.22
N LEU A 40 19.47 40.64 17.83
CA LEU A 40 19.38 39.20 18.04
C LEU A 40 19.32 38.82 19.54
N ALA A 41 20.14 39.47 20.38
CA ALA A 41 20.11 39.27 21.83
C ALA A 41 18.77 39.72 22.45
N MET A 42 18.21 40.83 21.99
CA MET A 42 16.89 41.31 22.42
C MET A 42 15.77 40.35 22.00
N LEU A 43 15.82 39.83 20.77
CA LEU A 43 14.84 38.85 20.27
C LEU A 43 14.91 37.53 21.06
N ALA A 44 16.11 37.04 21.35
CA ALA A 44 16.31 35.86 22.19
C ALA A 44 15.80 36.07 23.62
N LEU A 45 16.01 37.25 24.20
CA LEU A 45 15.47 37.59 25.52
C LEU A 45 13.94 37.62 25.54
N ILE A 46 13.30 38.16 24.50
CA ILE A 46 11.82 38.15 24.36
C ILE A 46 11.29 36.72 24.30
N VAL A 47 11.93 35.83 23.54
CA VAL A 47 11.54 34.40 23.46
C VAL A 47 11.72 33.71 24.82
N ILE A 48 12.82 33.95 25.53
CA ILE A 48 13.05 33.39 26.87
C ILE A 48 11.99 33.88 27.88
N LEU A 49 11.65 35.18 27.85
CA LEU A 49 10.61 35.75 28.72
C LEU A 49 9.21 35.22 28.38
N ALA A 50 8.90 34.99 27.10
CA ALA A 50 7.64 34.36 26.69
C ALA A 50 7.55 32.91 27.19
N ILE A 51 8.63 32.13 27.08
CA ILE A 51 8.72 30.76 27.61
C ILE A 51 8.55 30.77 29.14
N LEU A 52 9.22 31.67 29.86
CA LEU A 52 9.07 31.80 31.31
C LEU A 52 7.66 32.24 31.74
N ALA A 53 6.98 33.08 30.96
CA ALA A 53 5.59 33.45 31.20
C ALA A 53 4.63 32.26 31.03
N ILE A 54 4.86 31.40 30.01
CA ILE A 54 4.12 30.15 29.82
C ILE A 54 4.29 29.21 31.03
N PHE A 55 5.50 29.13 31.59
CA PHE A 55 5.77 28.30 32.77
C PHE A 55 5.34 28.91 34.13
N SER A 56 5.00 30.20 34.20
CA SER A 56 4.72 30.88 35.49
C SER A 56 3.24 31.12 35.80
N PHE A 57 2.32 30.87 34.86
CA PHE A 57 0.87 31.16 35.03
C PHE A 57 -0.06 29.93 35.01
N GLY A 58 0.48 28.71 35.02
CA GLY A 58 -0.29 27.47 35.10
C GLY A 58 -0.30 26.84 36.50
N GLY A 59 -0.94 27.49 37.49
CA GLY A 59 -0.91 27.00 38.88
C GLY A 59 -2.12 27.36 39.75
N SER A 60 -2.75 26.31 40.29
CA SER A 60 -3.73 26.30 41.40
C SER A 60 -5.17 26.80 41.16
N GLN A 61 -6.12 25.86 41.15
CA GLN A 61 -6.99 25.57 42.30
C GLN A 61 -7.46 24.10 42.20
N MET A 62 -7.61 23.40 43.33
CA MET A 62 -7.95 21.97 43.40
C MET A 62 -9.42 21.75 43.78
N THR A 63 -10.15 20.93 43.01
CA THR A 63 -11.27 20.10 43.49
C THR A 63 -11.41 18.86 42.60
N ALA A 64 -11.63 17.69 43.19
CA ALA A 64 -11.82 16.40 42.51
C ALA A 64 -12.85 15.56 43.31
N PRO A 65 -13.41 14.45 42.79
CA PRO A 65 -13.36 13.89 41.43
C PRO A 65 -14.81 13.88 40.81
N PRO A 66 -15.23 13.08 39.78
CA PRO A 66 -14.89 11.69 39.46
C PRO A 66 -14.07 11.51 38.17
N ASP A 67 -13.37 10.39 38.09
CA ASP A 67 -12.69 9.87 36.90
C ASP A 67 -13.73 9.30 35.90
N PRO A 68 -13.66 9.67 34.61
CA PRO A 68 -13.57 8.59 33.62
C PRO A 68 -12.70 8.92 32.38
N SER A 69 -11.73 8.04 32.11
CA SER A 69 -11.41 7.48 30.79
C SER A 69 -11.53 8.39 29.54
N ALA A 70 -10.69 9.42 29.44
CA ALA A 70 -10.20 10.07 28.21
C ALA A 70 -9.29 11.24 28.63
N SER A 71 -8.20 11.61 27.96
CA SER A 71 -7.74 11.26 26.62
C SER A 71 -6.21 11.45 26.57
N GLY A 72 -5.47 10.40 26.23
CA GLY A 72 -4.01 10.48 26.09
C GLY A 72 -3.65 11.17 24.78
N VAL A 73 -2.92 12.30 24.83
CA VAL A 73 -2.38 12.95 23.63
C VAL A 73 -1.43 11.98 22.93
N ALA A 74 -1.76 11.64 21.68
CA ALA A 74 -1.26 10.42 21.07
C ALA A 74 -0.23 10.68 19.96
N GLY A 75 0.84 9.89 19.95
CA GLY A 75 1.89 9.97 18.93
C GLY A 75 1.47 9.38 17.57
N PRO A 76 2.35 9.43 16.55
CA PRO A 76 2.02 9.07 15.17
C PRO A 76 1.44 7.65 14.97
N GLY A 77 1.69 6.70 15.87
CA GLY A 77 1.07 5.36 15.83
C GLY A 77 -0.43 5.31 16.16
N SER A 78 -0.97 6.35 16.81
CA SER A 78 -2.39 6.41 17.19
C SER A 78 -3.32 6.69 16.02
N MET A 79 -2.86 7.51 15.06
CA MET A 79 -3.68 7.89 13.90
C MET A 79 -3.90 6.68 13.00
N LEU A 80 -2.82 5.95 12.69
CA LEU A 80 -2.86 4.61 12.06
C LEU A 80 -3.78 3.63 12.80
N THR A 81 -3.75 3.65 14.13
CA THR A 81 -4.56 2.78 14.98
C THR A 81 -6.06 3.10 14.87
N GLU A 82 -6.46 4.37 14.91
CA GLU A 82 -7.86 4.78 14.75
C GLU A 82 -8.37 4.53 13.33
N LEU A 83 -7.57 4.85 12.31
CA LEU A 83 -7.90 4.63 10.88
C LEU A 83 -8.09 3.16 10.53
N ALA A 84 -7.35 2.27 11.18
CA ALA A 84 -7.42 0.83 10.91
C ALA A 84 -8.59 0.12 11.62
N GLY A 85 -9.34 0.77 12.52
CA GLY A 85 -10.41 0.13 13.30
C GLY A 85 -10.06 -0.18 14.77
N GLY A 86 -9.01 0.45 15.30
CA GLY A 86 -8.60 0.37 16.71
C GLY A 86 -7.36 -0.49 16.97
N ASP A 87 -6.93 -0.56 18.22
CA ASP A 87 -5.78 -1.37 18.69
C ASP A 87 -6.18 -2.77 19.19
N GLY A 88 -7.46 -3.14 19.02
CA GLY A 88 -8.00 -4.40 19.50
C GLY A 88 -8.22 -4.49 21.01
N ARG A 89 -8.02 -3.40 21.78
CA ARG A 89 -8.24 -3.39 23.24
C ARG A 89 -9.65 -2.99 23.68
N GLY A 90 -10.61 -2.93 22.74
CA GLY A 90 -12.03 -2.79 23.07
C GLY A 90 -12.53 -3.93 23.96
N THR A 91 -13.56 -3.67 24.78
CA THR A 91 -14.19 -4.71 25.59
C THR A 91 -14.69 -5.83 24.67
N PHE A 92 -14.18 -7.05 24.86
CA PHE A 92 -14.58 -8.20 24.04
C PHE A 92 -16.06 -8.52 24.21
N ALA A 93 -16.74 -8.88 23.12
CA ALA A 93 -18.15 -9.25 23.09
C ALA A 93 -18.35 -10.75 22.79
N PRO A 94 -18.31 -11.65 23.82
CA PRO A 94 -18.43 -13.10 23.65
C PRO A 94 -19.61 -13.55 22.78
N ALA A 95 -20.77 -12.90 22.92
CA ALA A 95 -22.00 -13.23 22.22
C ALA A 95 -21.92 -13.08 20.68
N ARG A 96 -20.83 -12.51 20.16
CA ARG A 96 -20.59 -12.34 18.71
C ARG A 96 -19.68 -13.41 18.10
N VAL A 97 -19.14 -14.31 18.92
CA VAL A 97 -18.49 -15.55 18.44
C VAL A 97 -19.58 -16.57 18.09
N PRO A 98 -19.63 -17.12 16.86
CA PRO A 98 -20.72 -18.01 16.43
C PRO A 98 -20.88 -19.28 17.26
N ASP A 99 -19.77 -19.95 17.64
CA ASP A 99 -19.79 -21.05 18.60
C ASP A 99 -19.28 -20.57 19.97
N GLN A 100 -20.19 -20.55 20.94
CA GLN A 100 -19.90 -20.11 22.31
C GLN A 100 -18.91 -21.02 23.07
N LYS A 101 -18.64 -22.23 22.59
CA LYS A 101 -17.58 -23.09 23.15
C LYS A 101 -16.19 -22.50 22.93
N LEU A 102 -15.99 -21.76 21.85
CA LEU A 102 -14.70 -21.17 21.49
C LEU A 102 -14.33 -19.97 22.36
N VAL A 103 -15.31 -19.34 23.02
CA VAL A 103 -15.12 -18.14 23.85
C VAL A 103 -14.09 -18.37 24.96
N ALA A 104 -14.15 -19.50 25.67
CA ALA A 104 -13.24 -19.77 26.78
C ALA A 104 -11.78 -20.00 26.31
N PRO A 105 -11.51 -20.85 25.30
CA PRO A 105 -10.19 -20.95 24.67
C PRO A 105 -9.68 -19.61 24.13
N ILE A 106 -10.50 -18.82 23.41
CA ILE A 106 -10.10 -17.49 22.88
C ILE A 106 -9.67 -16.55 24.01
N VAL A 107 -10.42 -16.49 25.11
CA VAL A 107 -10.11 -15.61 26.27
C VAL A 107 -8.90 -16.11 27.07
N ALA A 108 -8.63 -17.42 27.04
CA ALA A 108 -7.45 -18.00 27.69
C ALA A 108 -6.18 -17.79 26.84
N ALA A 109 -6.20 -18.16 25.56
CA ALA A 109 -5.09 -18.02 24.62
C ALA A 109 -4.69 -16.56 24.35
N ALA A 110 -5.62 -15.61 24.45
CA ALA A 110 -5.31 -14.19 24.36
C ALA A 110 -4.32 -13.67 25.44
N LYS A 111 -4.02 -14.47 26.47
CA LYS A 111 -3.05 -14.13 27.53
C LYS A 111 -1.60 -14.52 27.20
N GLU A 112 -1.35 -15.12 26.03
CA GLU A 112 -0.01 -15.57 25.62
C GLU A 112 0.99 -14.39 25.49
N CYS A 113 0.51 -13.17 25.16
CA CYS A 113 1.32 -11.94 25.21
C CYS A 113 0.47 -10.64 25.25
N ASP A 114 1.04 -9.56 25.80
CA ASP A 114 0.38 -8.25 26.04
C ASP A 114 -0.16 -7.52 24.79
N LEU A 115 0.26 -7.93 23.58
CA LEU A 115 -0.23 -7.36 22.32
C LEU A 115 -1.51 -8.05 21.83
N LEU A 116 -1.74 -9.30 22.25
CA LEU A 116 -2.85 -10.11 21.79
C LEU A 116 -4.09 -9.88 22.67
N THR A 117 -5.27 -9.90 22.06
CA THR A 117 -6.54 -9.75 22.78
C THR A 117 -7.58 -10.72 22.23
N PRO A 118 -8.66 -11.03 22.98
CA PRO A 118 -9.76 -11.86 22.48
C PRO A 118 -10.42 -11.30 21.21
N VAL A 119 -10.43 -9.97 21.06
CA VAL A 119 -10.93 -9.26 19.86
C VAL A 119 -10.02 -9.54 18.66
N ILE A 120 -8.69 -9.47 18.82
CA ILE A 120 -7.72 -9.72 17.75
C ILE A 120 -7.80 -11.18 17.29
N ILE A 121 -7.79 -12.15 18.23
CA ILE A 121 -7.93 -13.58 17.90
C ILE A 121 -9.24 -13.83 17.14
N SER A 122 -10.35 -13.29 17.65
CA SER A 122 -11.68 -13.49 17.05
C SER A 122 -11.79 -12.87 15.65
N ALA A 123 -11.17 -11.71 15.43
CA ALA A 123 -11.09 -11.09 14.11
C ALA A 123 -10.27 -11.91 13.12
N GLN A 124 -9.09 -12.42 13.52
CA GLN A 124 -8.27 -13.25 12.66
C GLN A 124 -8.90 -14.61 12.36
N ILE A 125 -9.46 -15.31 13.35
CA ILE A 125 -10.16 -16.60 13.14
C ILE A 125 -11.43 -16.41 12.32
N GLY A 126 -12.22 -15.37 12.61
CA GLY A 126 -13.42 -15.04 11.84
C GLY A 126 -13.11 -14.72 10.38
N PHE A 127 -11.98 -14.08 10.08
CA PHE A 127 -11.50 -13.86 8.71
C PHE A 127 -10.94 -15.15 8.07
N ALA A 128 -10.15 -15.93 8.82
CA ALA A 128 -9.44 -17.09 8.28
C ALA A 128 -10.35 -18.28 7.98
N SER A 129 -11.31 -18.57 8.87
CA SER A 129 -12.17 -19.76 8.78
C SER A 129 -13.66 -19.51 8.98
N GLY A 130 -14.09 -18.28 9.29
CA GLY A 130 -15.48 -18.02 9.71
C GLY A 130 -15.88 -18.79 10.98
N PHE A 131 -14.90 -19.21 11.79
CA PHE A 131 -15.02 -20.12 12.93
C PHE A 131 -15.37 -21.60 12.57
N ASP A 132 -15.12 -22.05 11.33
CA ASP A 132 -15.22 -23.47 10.99
C ASP A 132 -13.95 -24.26 11.40
N ALA A 133 -14.04 -24.96 12.53
CA ALA A 133 -12.97 -25.83 13.03
C ALA A 133 -12.65 -27.04 12.12
N LYS A 134 -13.49 -27.34 11.12
CA LYS A 134 -13.28 -28.42 10.15
C LYS A 134 -12.78 -27.94 8.79
N MET A 135 -12.59 -26.63 8.61
CA MET A 135 -12.20 -26.06 7.33
C MET A 135 -10.83 -26.60 6.88
N GLU A 136 -10.79 -27.14 5.68
CA GLU A 136 -9.55 -27.43 4.95
C GLU A 136 -9.30 -26.32 3.94
N GLY A 137 -8.23 -25.56 4.14
CA GLY A 137 -7.80 -24.48 3.27
C GLY A 137 -6.74 -24.89 2.24
N PRO A 138 -6.25 -23.92 1.44
CA PRO A 138 -5.12 -24.16 0.56
C PRO A 138 -3.85 -24.59 1.33
N ASP A 139 -2.91 -25.20 0.63
CA ASP A 139 -1.59 -25.59 1.16
C ASP A 139 -1.63 -26.53 2.39
N GLY A 140 -2.74 -27.25 2.56
CA GLY A 140 -2.94 -28.17 3.68
C GLY A 140 -3.24 -27.49 5.02
N ARG A 141 -3.60 -26.19 5.01
CA ARG A 141 -4.07 -25.46 6.20
C ARG A 141 -5.37 -26.09 6.72
N LYS A 142 -5.54 -26.15 8.05
CA LYS A 142 -6.70 -26.79 8.69
C LYS A 142 -7.21 -26.04 9.91
N GLY A 143 -8.52 -26.17 10.15
CA GLY A 143 -9.25 -25.72 11.32
C GLY A 143 -9.26 -24.20 11.54
N LEU A 144 -9.50 -23.78 12.78
CA LEU A 144 -9.88 -22.39 13.08
C LEU A 144 -8.84 -21.35 12.65
N SER A 145 -7.57 -21.63 12.92
CA SER A 145 -6.46 -20.70 12.70
C SER A 145 -5.95 -20.65 11.26
N GLN A 146 -6.24 -21.68 10.46
CA GLN A 146 -5.68 -21.88 9.11
C GLN A 146 -4.15 -21.70 9.04
N LEU A 147 -3.43 -22.05 10.11
CA LEU A 147 -1.96 -22.10 10.09
C LEU A 147 -1.46 -23.11 9.04
N THR A 148 -0.29 -22.85 8.46
CA THR A 148 0.34 -23.84 7.58
C THR A 148 0.76 -25.08 8.39
N PRO A 149 0.86 -26.27 7.77
CA PRO A 149 1.36 -27.46 8.44
C PRO A 149 2.71 -27.26 9.12
N GLN A 150 3.60 -26.46 8.53
CA GLN A 150 4.91 -26.13 9.11
C GLN A 150 4.77 -25.29 10.39
N VAL A 151 3.96 -24.24 10.37
CA VAL A 151 3.77 -23.38 11.56
C VAL A 151 3.02 -24.13 12.66
N PHE A 152 1.99 -24.92 12.32
CA PHE A 152 1.32 -25.75 13.32
C PHE A 152 2.27 -26.81 13.93
N SER A 153 3.19 -27.39 13.15
CA SER A 153 4.20 -28.32 13.66
C SER A 153 5.21 -27.69 14.65
N GLU A 154 5.32 -26.36 14.70
CA GLU A 154 6.23 -25.63 15.60
C GLU A 154 5.51 -25.05 16.82
N PHE A 155 4.27 -24.55 16.63
CA PHE A 155 3.52 -23.83 17.67
C PHE A 155 2.31 -24.60 18.24
N GLY A 156 1.85 -25.65 17.56
CA GLY A 156 0.78 -26.54 18.00
C GLY A 156 1.19 -27.43 19.16
N LYS A 157 0.28 -27.62 20.12
CA LYS A 157 0.39 -28.52 21.27
C LYS A 157 -1.00 -29.10 21.55
N ASP A 158 -1.02 -30.17 22.33
CA ASP A 158 -2.22 -30.75 22.94
C ASP A 158 -2.57 -29.88 24.16
N ASP A 159 -3.50 -28.95 23.99
CA ASP A 159 -3.81 -27.89 24.95
C ASP A 159 -5.02 -28.23 25.83
N ASP A 160 -5.98 -29.01 25.32
CA ASP A 160 -7.08 -29.56 26.13
C ASP A 160 -6.68 -30.87 26.88
N ASN A 161 -5.50 -31.44 26.57
CA ASN A 161 -4.95 -32.68 27.11
C ASN A 161 -5.74 -33.94 26.68
N ASN A 162 -6.32 -33.94 25.48
CA ASN A 162 -6.98 -35.10 24.88
C ASN A 162 -6.02 -36.21 24.41
N GLY A 163 -4.73 -35.88 24.24
CA GLY A 163 -3.66 -36.80 23.83
C GLY A 163 -3.16 -36.64 22.39
N GLU A 164 -3.71 -35.71 21.60
CA GLU A 164 -3.30 -35.44 20.21
C GLU A 164 -3.31 -33.93 19.91
N ALA A 165 -2.14 -33.37 19.58
CA ALA A 165 -2.02 -31.99 19.09
C ALA A 165 -2.53 -31.88 17.64
N SER A 166 -3.72 -31.31 17.43
CA SER A 166 -4.42 -31.33 16.13
C SER A 166 -4.86 -29.95 15.63
N PRO A 167 -4.57 -29.56 14.37
CA PRO A 167 -5.02 -28.27 13.84
C PRO A 167 -6.55 -28.21 13.63
N LEU A 168 -7.21 -29.38 13.64
CA LEU A 168 -8.67 -29.55 13.58
C LEU A 168 -9.32 -29.60 14.96
N ASP A 169 -8.54 -29.70 16.05
CA ASP A 169 -9.08 -29.46 17.37
C ASP A 169 -9.22 -27.94 17.60
N PRO A 170 -10.38 -27.45 18.09
CA PRO A 170 -10.58 -26.04 18.32
C PRO A 170 -9.60 -25.40 19.31
N GLU A 171 -9.29 -26.06 20.43
CA GLU A 171 -8.48 -25.48 21.51
C GLU A 171 -7.01 -25.41 21.09
N ASP A 172 -6.45 -26.51 20.59
CA ASP A 172 -5.09 -26.57 20.03
C ASP A 172 -4.89 -25.55 18.90
N SER A 173 -5.86 -25.42 17.99
CA SER A 173 -5.79 -24.48 16.85
C SER A 173 -5.79 -23.02 17.34
N ILE A 174 -6.57 -22.69 18.38
CA ILE A 174 -6.61 -21.36 18.99
C ILE A 174 -5.31 -21.03 19.75
N TYR A 175 -4.74 -21.97 20.51
CA TYR A 175 -3.48 -21.75 21.21
C TYR A 175 -2.27 -21.72 20.28
N ALA A 176 -2.24 -22.55 19.22
CA ALA A 176 -1.22 -22.48 18.18
C ALA A 176 -1.24 -21.10 17.48
N HIS A 177 -2.44 -20.58 17.19
CA HIS A 177 -2.63 -19.22 16.65
C HIS A 177 -2.02 -18.17 17.57
N ALA A 178 -2.35 -18.21 18.86
CA ALA A 178 -1.87 -17.23 19.83
C ALA A 178 -0.35 -17.25 19.98
N ARG A 179 0.27 -18.44 20.07
CA ARG A 179 1.72 -18.59 20.17
C ARG A 179 2.44 -18.07 18.93
N TYR A 180 1.96 -18.40 17.74
CA TYR A 180 2.57 -17.91 16.50
C TYR A 180 2.44 -16.38 16.38
N PHE A 181 1.27 -15.82 16.71
CA PHE A 181 1.08 -14.37 16.77
C PHE A 181 2.06 -13.70 17.74
N CYS A 182 2.20 -14.25 18.95
CA CYS A 182 3.08 -13.70 19.97
C CYS A 182 4.57 -13.84 19.63
N HIS A 183 4.96 -14.89 18.91
CA HIS A 183 6.29 -15.02 18.33
C HIS A 183 6.59 -13.90 17.31
N LEU A 184 5.67 -13.63 16.39
CA LEU A 184 5.77 -12.52 15.44
C LEU A 184 5.75 -11.15 16.15
N ALA A 185 4.99 -11.02 17.24
CA ALA A 185 4.97 -9.81 18.06
C ALA A 185 6.34 -9.54 18.71
N GLU A 186 7.00 -10.57 19.26
CA GLU A 186 8.35 -10.44 19.83
C GLU A 186 9.39 -10.07 18.75
N GLN A 187 9.30 -10.68 17.57
CA GLN A 187 10.20 -10.41 16.45
C GLN A 187 10.03 -9.01 15.86
N THR A 188 8.80 -8.58 15.58
CA THR A 188 8.51 -7.24 15.06
C THR A 188 8.84 -6.15 16.08
N LYS A 189 8.68 -6.42 17.38
CA LYS A 189 9.18 -5.54 18.43
C LYS A 189 10.70 -5.37 18.38
N ARG A 190 11.46 -6.46 18.20
CA ARG A 190 12.93 -6.37 18.01
C ARG A 190 13.29 -5.50 16.81
N LEU A 191 12.61 -5.65 15.67
CA LEU A 191 12.85 -4.82 14.48
C LEU A 191 12.54 -3.33 14.71
N LEU A 192 11.49 -3.01 15.48
CA LEU A 192 11.16 -1.64 15.90
C LEU A 192 12.23 -1.05 16.85
N ASP A 193 12.64 -1.80 17.88
CA ASP A 193 13.64 -1.38 18.85
C ASP A 193 15.03 -1.19 18.18
N GLU A 194 15.36 -2.02 17.19
CA GLU A 194 16.54 -1.90 16.32
C GLU A 194 16.41 -0.80 15.25
N LYS A 195 15.24 -0.17 15.11
CA LYS A 195 14.91 0.86 14.09
C LYS A 195 15.09 0.41 12.64
N LYS A 196 14.95 -0.89 12.39
CA LYS A 196 14.98 -1.48 11.04
C LYS A 196 13.66 -1.29 10.29
N VAL A 197 12.55 -1.18 11.03
CA VAL A 197 11.21 -1.00 10.48
C VAL A 197 10.51 0.19 11.13
N VAL A 198 9.56 0.78 10.40
CA VAL A 198 8.68 1.85 10.86
C VAL A 198 7.22 1.40 10.71
N GLY A 199 6.44 1.57 11.78
CA GLY A 199 5.01 1.23 11.81
C GLY A 199 4.48 1.10 13.23
N ASP A 200 3.19 0.85 13.36
CA ASP A 200 2.58 0.41 14.63
C ASP A 200 2.92 -1.07 14.90
N HIS A 201 3.10 -1.44 16.18
CA HIS A 201 3.51 -2.79 16.57
C HIS A 201 2.47 -3.86 16.22
N LEU A 202 1.17 -3.57 16.43
CA LEU A 202 0.10 -4.49 16.04
C LEU A 202 -0.01 -4.60 14.51
N THR A 203 0.06 -3.48 13.78
CA THR A 203 0.06 -3.49 12.31
C THR A 203 1.23 -4.28 11.74
N LEU A 204 2.44 -4.10 12.27
CA LEU A 204 3.63 -4.85 11.83
C LEU A 204 3.53 -6.34 12.17
N THR A 205 2.95 -6.69 13.33
CA THR A 205 2.69 -8.10 13.70
C THR A 205 1.69 -8.76 12.75
N LEU A 206 0.59 -8.07 12.44
CA LEU A 206 -0.40 -8.54 11.46
C LEU A 206 0.18 -8.61 10.04
N LEU A 207 1.10 -7.69 9.68
CA LEU A 207 1.76 -7.75 8.37
C LEU A 207 2.71 -8.94 8.30
N ALA A 208 3.48 -9.19 9.36
CA ALA A 208 4.36 -10.36 9.46
C ALA A 208 3.57 -11.68 9.46
N TRP A 209 2.30 -11.67 9.88
CA TRP A 209 1.40 -12.82 9.77
C TRP A 209 1.00 -13.14 8.32
N ASP A 210 0.79 -12.11 7.48
CA ASP A 210 0.37 -12.26 6.08
C ASP A 210 1.56 -12.54 5.13
N ILE A 211 2.62 -11.73 5.21
CA ILE A 211 3.76 -11.76 4.26
C ILE A 211 5.07 -12.29 4.86
N GLY A 212 5.09 -12.64 6.16
CA GLY A 212 6.28 -13.14 6.86
C GLY A 212 7.23 -12.03 7.33
N LEU A 213 7.93 -12.28 8.44
CA LEU A 213 8.84 -11.29 9.07
C LEU A 213 9.92 -10.74 8.11
N ALA A 214 10.53 -11.63 7.31
CA ALA A 214 11.61 -11.24 6.40
C ALA A 214 11.16 -10.21 5.34
N ALA A 215 9.91 -10.29 4.89
CA ALA A 215 9.34 -9.30 3.96
C ALA A 215 9.09 -7.97 4.67
N VAL A 216 8.60 -7.99 5.92
CA VAL A 216 8.43 -6.78 6.74
C VAL A 216 9.76 -6.07 7.02
N GLU A 217 10.83 -6.81 7.32
CA GLU A 217 12.18 -6.25 7.49
C GLU A 217 12.72 -5.67 6.16
N ALA A 218 12.57 -6.40 5.05
CA ALA A 218 13.04 -5.97 3.73
C ALA A 218 12.32 -4.71 3.20
N GLN A 219 11.04 -4.53 3.54
CA GLN A 219 10.24 -3.34 3.18
C GLN A 219 10.44 -2.15 4.15
N GLY A 220 11.15 -2.34 5.26
CA GLY A 220 11.30 -1.31 6.29
C GLY A 220 10.01 -1.06 7.09
N GLY A 221 9.12 -2.05 7.18
CA GLY A 221 7.84 -1.96 7.90
C GLY A 221 6.66 -1.67 6.99
N THR A 222 5.85 -0.66 7.32
CA THR A 222 4.72 -0.20 6.49
C THR A 222 5.06 1.15 5.84
N PRO A 223 5.81 1.19 4.72
CA PRO A 223 6.20 2.44 4.06
C PRO A 223 5.03 3.18 3.39
N PHE A 224 3.89 2.49 3.16
CA PHE A 224 2.64 3.06 2.70
C PHE A 224 1.45 2.42 3.44
N ILE A 225 0.32 3.13 3.45
CA ILE A 225 -0.95 2.64 4.01
C ILE A 225 -1.77 2.06 2.85
N ASP A 226 -1.94 0.74 2.85
CA ASP A 226 -2.91 0.05 2.01
C ASP A 226 -4.06 -0.45 2.89
N LEU A 227 -5.24 0.20 2.81
CA LEU A 227 -6.41 -0.23 3.60
C LEU A 227 -7.02 -1.56 3.12
N ALA A 228 -6.63 -2.06 1.96
CA ALA A 228 -6.99 -3.40 1.50
C ALA A 228 -6.02 -4.48 2.03
N SER A 229 -4.84 -4.10 2.56
CA SER A 229 -3.87 -5.04 3.12
C SER A 229 -4.38 -5.71 4.40
N TYR A 230 -3.92 -6.94 4.63
CA TYR A 230 -4.38 -7.80 5.73
C TYR A 230 -4.42 -7.11 7.11
N PRO A 231 -3.42 -6.30 7.54
CA PRO A 231 -3.50 -5.58 8.82
C PRO A 231 -4.72 -4.69 8.96
N PHE A 232 -5.11 -3.96 7.91
CA PHE A 232 -6.24 -3.03 7.96
C PHE A 232 -7.57 -3.77 7.84
N VAL A 233 -7.64 -4.83 7.03
CA VAL A 233 -8.82 -5.71 6.94
C VAL A 233 -9.13 -6.36 8.30
N ILE A 234 -8.13 -6.96 8.96
CA ILE A 234 -8.31 -7.58 10.28
C ILE A 234 -8.73 -6.56 11.34
N ARG A 235 -8.08 -5.39 11.38
CA ARG A 235 -8.40 -4.36 12.38
C ARG A 235 -9.79 -3.76 12.15
N GLY A 236 -10.24 -3.66 10.89
CA GLY A 236 -11.61 -3.28 10.55
C GLY A 236 -12.68 -4.24 11.11
N LEU A 237 -12.33 -5.50 11.34
CA LEU A 237 -13.22 -6.50 11.96
C LEU A 237 -13.30 -6.39 13.49
N PHE A 238 -12.44 -5.62 14.17
CA PHE A 238 -12.44 -5.50 15.63
C PHE A 238 -13.76 -4.96 16.20
N ALA A 239 -14.39 -4.02 15.50
CA ALA A 239 -15.71 -3.52 15.83
C ALA A 239 -16.77 -4.64 15.81
N GLY A 240 -16.57 -5.69 15.01
CA GLY A 240 -17.40 -6.89 14.96
C GLY A 240 -17.34 -7.72 16.25
N TYR A 241 -16.24 -7.70 17.00
CA TYR A 241 -16.03 -8.52 18.22
C TYR A 241 -15.93 -7.71 19.52
N SER A 242 -16.21 -6.41 19.48
CA SER A 242 -16.18 -5.50 20.63
C SER A 242 -17.58 -5.08 21.08
N GLU A 243 -17.78 -4.82 22.37
CA GLU A 243 -19.01 -4.25 22.91
C GLU A 243 -19.19 -2.79 22.49
N GLY A 244 -20.42 -2.28 22.57
CA GLY A 244 -20.73 -0.86 22.31
C GLY A 244 -20.77 -0.43 20.84
N SER A 245 -20.28 -1.24 19.89
CA SER A 245 -20.44 -0.93 18.46
C SER A 245 -21.88 -1.19 17.98
N VAL A 246 -22.44 -0.21 17.28
CA VAL A 246 -23.81 -0.27 16.76
C VAL A 246 -23.87 -1.26 15.59
N THR A 247 -24.68 -2.30 15.72
CA THR A 247 -24.78 -3.37 14.72
C THR A 247 -25.47 -2.90 13.43
N ALA A 248 -24.77 -2.99 12.30
CA ALA A 248 -25.45 -3.23 11.03
C ALA A 248 -26.01 -4.67 11.05
N THR A 249 -27.32 -4.81 10.81
CA THR A 249 -28.04 -6.08 10.99
C THR A 249 -27.57 -7.16 10.02
N THR A 250 -27.52 -8.40 10.54
CA THR A 250 -27.27 -9.65 9.82
C THR A 250 -28.00 -9.77 8.48
N ALA A 251 -27.24 -10.06 7.43
CA ALA A 251 -27.72 -10.76 6.24
C ALA A 251 -26.72 -11.89 5.90
N ALA A 252 -27.14 -13.14 6.05
CA ALA A 252 -26.34 -14.29 5.63
C ALA A 252 -26.24 -14.32 4.09
N PRO A 253 -25.11 -14.74 3.49
CA PRO A 253 -25.03 -14.90 2.04
C PRO A 253 -25.97 -16.03 1.59
N ALA A 254 -27.00 -15.69 0.82
CA ALA A 254 -27.83 -16.69 0.16
C ALA A 254 -27.05 -17.29 -1.02
N THR A 255 -26.93 -18.62 -1.04
CA THR A 255 -26.29 -19.37 -2.14
C THR A 255 -27.04 -19.14 -3.46
N PRO A 256 -26.40 -18.64 -4.53
CA PRO A 256 -27.02 -18.57 -5.84
C PRO A 256 -26.92 -19.93 -6.53
N THR A 257 -28.02 -20.69 -6.50
CA THR A 257 -28.15 -21.95 -7.25
C THR A 257 -27.99 -21.69 -8.75
N ALA A 258 -27.04 -22.38 -9.39
CA ALA A 258 -26.77 -22.23 -10.80
C ALA A 258 -27.84 -22.89 -11.69
N THR A 259 -28.54 -22.09 -12.49
CA THR A 259 -29.21 -22.56 -13.72
C THR A 259 -29.20 -21.47 -14.80
N ALA A 260 -28.41 -21.65 -15.85
CA ALA A 260 -28.51 -20.90 -17.10
C ALA A 260 -28.67 -21.88 -18.28
N PRO A 261 -29.56 -21.61 -19.26
CA PRO A 261 -29.86 -22.56 -20.33
C PRO A 261 -28.76 -22.60 -21.42
N PRO A 262 -28.62 -23.73 -22.15
CA PRO A 262 -27.54 -23.91 -23.11
C PRO A 262 -27.76 -23.11 -24.40
N ARG A 263 -26.70 -22.41 -24.87
CA ARG A 263 -26.68 -21.77 -26.19
C ARG A 263 -25.92 -22.66 -27.19
N ALA A 264 -26.52 -22.92 -28.35
CA ALA A 264 -25.97 -23.77 -29.40
C ALA A 264 -24.71 -23.19 -30.08
N PRO A 265 -23.83 -24.03 -30.64
CA PRO A 265 -22.55 -23.58 -31.21
C PRO A 265 -22.72 -22.90 -32.57
N ALA A 266 -22.01 -21.80 -32.78
CA ALA A 266 -21.87 -21.16 -34.09
C ALA A 266 -20.71 -21.80 -34.89
N THR A 267 -20.96 -22.06 -36.17
CA THR A 267 -20.00 -22.69 -37.09
C THR A 267 -18.91 -21.72 -37.55
N ALA A 268 -17.65 -22.19 -37.56
CA ALA A 268 -16.52 -21.42 -38.07
C ALA A 268 -16.51 -21.38 -39.62
N GLN A 269 -16.03 -20.27 -40.18
CA GLN A 269 -15.59 -20.19 -41.58
C GLN A 269 -14.11 -19.73 -41.65
N PRO A 270 -13.33 -20.19 -42.65
CA PRO A 270 -11.90 -19.94 -42.70
C PRO A 270 -11.56 -18.56 -43.28
N VAL A 271 -10.70 -17.81 -42.59
CA VAL A 271 -10.11 -16.57 -43.12
C VAL A 271 -8.79 -16.90 -43.82
N LYS A 272 -8.54 -16.22 -44.94
CA LYS A 272 -7.49 -16.52 -45.91
C LYS A 272 -6.23 -15.69 -45.61
N GLU A 273 -5.11 -16.33 -45.30
CA GLU A 273 -3.82 -15.65 -45.11
C GLU A 273 -3.44 -14.81 -46.34
N THR A 274 -2.94 -13.60 -46.10
CA THR A 274 -2.28 -12.76 -47.10
C THR A 274 -0.97 -12.28 -46.50
N THR A 275 0.15 -12.70 -47.09
CA THR A 275 1.50 -12.45 -46.58
C THR A 275 1.97 -11.03 -46.92
N ALA A 276 2.37 -10.28 -45.89
CA ALA A 276 3.03 -8.97 -46.04
C ALA A 276 4.51 -9.06 -45.59
N PRO A 277 5.44 -8.33 -46.24
CA PRO A 277 6.88 -8.43 -45.96
C PRO A 277 7.27 -7.78 -44.61
N PRO A 278 8.35 -8.23 -43.95
CA PRO A 278 8.66 -7.86 -42.56
C PRO A 278 9.28 -6.46 -42.41
N PRO A 279 8.68 -5.53 -41.64
CA PRO A 279 9.28 -4.25 -41.28
C PRO A 279 9.97 -4.31 -39.89
N LYS A 280 11.06 -3.55 -39.74
CA LYS A 280 12.10 -3.67 -38.68
C LYS A 280 11.65 -3.49 -37.21
N SER A 281 12.57 -3.87 -36.32
CA SER A 281 12.47 -4.05 -34.85
C SER A 281 11.96 -2.85 -34.04
N GLY A 282 11.45 -3.13 -32.83
CA GLY A 282 11.00 -2.14 -31.85
C GLY A 282 10.16 -2.78 -30.72
N SER A 283 8.96 -2.23 -30.52
CA SER A 283 7.97 -2.64 -29.52
C SER A 283 7.07 -3.80 -29.94
N ALA A 284 6.26 -4.32 -29.01
CA ALA A 284 5.04 -5.06 -29.34
C ALA A 284 4.11 -4.19 -30.20
N ARG A 285 3.68 -4.72 -31.35
CA ARG A 285 2.71 -4.03 -32.21
C ARG A 285 1.30 -4.51 -31.88
N LEU A 286 0.63 -3.76 -31.01
CA LEU A 286 -0.82 -3.77 -30.91
C LEU A 286 -1.38 -2.97 -32.10
N SER A 287 -2.31 -3.55 -32.85
CA SER A 287 -3.07 -2.81 -33.87
C SER A 287 -4.44 -2.37 -33.33
N GLU A 288 -5.00 -1.30 -33.90
CA GLU A 288 -6.34 -0.83 -33.55
C GLU A 288 -7.40 -1.94 -33.69
N ALA A 289 -7.33 -2.72 -34.77
CA ALA A 289 -8.23 -3.86 -34.97
C ALA A 289 -8.11 -4.95 -33.89
N GLN A 290 -6.91 -5.18 -33.34
CA GLN A 290 -6.74 -6.08 -32.19
C GLN A 290 -7.32 -5.46 -30.91
N PHE A 291 -7.08 -4.17 -30.66
CA PHE A 291 -7.65 -3.45 -29.51
C PHE A 291 -9.19 -3.48 -29.52
N GLU A 292 -9.84 -3.18 -30.65
CA GLU A 292 -11.30 -3.26 -30.78
C GLU A 292 -11.82 -4.71 -30.63
N SER A 293 -11.04 -5.71 -31.07
CA SER A 293 -11.38 -7.12 -30.86
C SER A 293 -11.23 -7.58 -29.40
N MET A 294 -10.37 -6.93 -28.62
CA MET A 294 -10.18 -7.22 -27.19
C MET A 294 -11.30 -6.60 -26.35
N PHE A 295 -11.76 -5.40 -26.70
CA PHE A 295 -12.73 -4.61 -25.94
C PHE A 295 -13.98 -4.21 -26.77
N PRO A 296 -14.75 -5.17 -27.31
CA PRO A 296 -15.85 -4.90 -28.25
C PRO A 296 -17.04 -4.13 -27.67
N SER A 297 -17.09 -3.94 -26.34
CA SER A 297 -18.13 -3.20 -25.62
C SER A 297 -17.59 -1.94 -24.93
N ARG A 298 -16.34 -1.53 -25.20
CA ARG A 298 -15.70 -0.40 -24.52
C ARG A 298 -16.51 0.89 -24.64
N ASN A 299 -16.37 1.74 -23.64
CA ASN A 299 -16.79 3.13 -23.73
C ASN A 299 -15.99 3.85 -24.84
N SER A 300 -16.64 4.75 -25.57
CA SER A 300 -16.00 5.53 -26.64
C SER A 300 -14.87 6.43 -26.13
N PHE A 301 -14.89 6.79 -24.84
CA PHE A 301 -13.80 7.47 -24.13
C PHE A 301 -12.44 6.79 -24.33
N TYR A 302 -12.36 5.48 -24.17
CA TYR A 302 -11.11 4.72 -24.26
C TYR A 302 -10.71 4.46 -25.71
N THR A 303 -10.05 5.43 -26.34
CA THR A 303 -9.58 5.30 -27.72
C THR A 303 -8.21 4.61 -27.81
N PHE A 304 -7.98 3.90 -28.92
CA PHE A 304 -6.68 3.30 -29.25
C PHE A 304 -5.59 4.37 -29.40
N ALA A 305 -5.90 5.52 -30.02
CA ALA A 305 -4.97 6.64 -30.16
C ALA A 305 -4.45 7.14 -28.80
N ALA A 306 -5.35 7.34 -27.82
CA ALA A 306 -4.96 7.77 -26.48
C ALA A 306 -4.09 6.74 -25.74
N LEU A 307 -4.32 5.44 -25.95
CA LEU A 307 -3.43 4.37 -25.46
C LEU A 307 -2.04 4.49 -26.10
N THR A 308 -1.95 4.61 -27.43
CA THR A 308 -0.65 4.70 -28.13
C THR A 308 0.13 5.97 -27.77
N ASP A 309 -0.56 7.10 -27.57
CA ASP A 309 0.05 8.36 -27.14
C ASP A 309 0.57 8.27 -25.70
N ALA A 310 -0.14 7.58 -24.81
CA ALA A 310 0.31 7.32 -23.45
C ALA A 310 1.51 6.35 -23.44
N MET A 311 1.47 5.26 -24.22
CA MET A 311 2.59 4.32 -24.37
C MET A 311 3.87 5.01 -24.83
N ALA A 312 3.79 6.01 -25.71
CA ALA A 312 4.94 6.77 -26.18
C ALA A 312 5.69 7.52 -25.06
N LYS A 313 5.03 7.80 -23.92
CA LYS A 313 5.65 8.40 -22.73
C LYS A 313 6.36 7.40 -21.83
N PHE A 314 6.10 6.10 -21.99
CA PHE A 314 6.71 5.01 -21.23
C PHE A 314 7.52 4.10 -22.16
N PRO A 315 8.67 4.55 -22.71
CA PRO A 315 9.34 3.90 -23.84
C PRO A 315 9.92 2.50 -23.57
N THR A 316 9.91 2.02 -22.32
CA THR A 316 10.27 0.64 -21.95
C THR A 316 9.06 -0.30 -21.88
N PHE A 317 7.85 0.22 -21.71
CA PHE A 317 6.61 -0.56 -21.68
C PHE A 317 6.41 -1.32 -23.01
N ALA A 318 6.26 -2.63 -22.94
CA ALA A 318 6.15 -3.53 -24.09
C ALA A 318 7.28 -3.33 -25.14
N ALA A 319 8.45 -2.86 -24.66
CA ALA A 319 9.67 -2.62 -25.42
C ALA A 319 10.90 -3.35 -24.85
N THR A 320 10.84 -3.79 -23.58
CA THR A 320 11.87 -4.58 -22.89
C THR A 320 11.75 -6.08 -23.19
N GLY A 321 12.88 -6.79 -23.23
CA GLY A 321 12.93 -8.24 -23.46
C GLY A 321 12.80 -8.65 -24.94
N ASP A 322 12.50 -9.93 -25.20
CA ASP A 322 12.34 -10.44 -26.56
C ASP A 322 10.93 -10.14 -27.15
N ALA A 323 10.66 -10.59 -28.38
CA ALA A 323 9.37 -10.33 -29.02
C ALA A 323 8.18 -10.97 -28.28
N THR A 324 8.39 -12.11 -27.63
CA THR A 324 7.38 -12.82 -26.84
C THR A 324 7.14 -12.09 -25.52
N THR A 325 8.20 -11.72 -24.79
CA THR A 325 8.12 -10.94 -23.54
C THR A 325 7.34 -9.64 -23.74
N ARG A 326 7.63 -8.89 -24.80
CA ARG A 326 6.94 -7.62 -25.11
C ARG A 326 5.45 -7.81 -25.37
N GLN A 327 5.07 -8.86 -26.10
CA GLN A 327 3.66 -9.15 -26.39
C GLN A 327 2.93 -9.73 -25.16
N ARG A 328 3.62 -10.49 -24.30
CA ARG A 328 3.09 -10.94 -23.00
C ARG A 328 2.83 -9.76 -22.06
N GLU A 329 3.78 -8.83 -21.93
CA GLU A 329 3.57 -7.63 -21.12
C GLU A 329 2.36 -6.81 -21.61
N MET A 330 2.26 -6.61 -22.93
CA MET A 330 1.09 -5.95 -23.53
C MET A 330 -0.22 -6.69 -23.20
N ALA A 331 -0.25 -8.01 -23.34
CA ALA A 331 -1.43 -8.81 -23.01
C ALA A 331 -1.78 -8.77 -21.51
N ALA A 332 -0.78 -8.79 -20.63
CA ALA A 332 -0.95 -8.75 -19.19
C ALA A 332 -1.51 -7.40 -18.71
N PHE A 333 -0.97 -6.29 -19.22
CA PHE A 333 -1.49 -4.96 -18.95
C PHE A 333 -2.95 -4.82 -19.40
N LEU A 334 -3.25 -5.23 -20.64
CA LEU A 334 -4.61 -5.17 -21.19
C LEU A 334 -5.58 -6.12 -20.49
N ALA A 335 -5.12 -7.26 -19.95
CA ALA A 335 -5.94 -8.17 -19.15
C ALA A 335 -6.25 -7.64 -17.75
N THR A 336 -5.30 -6.94 -17.13
CA THR A 336 -5.58 -6.17 -15.90
C THR A 336 -6.63 -5.11 -16.16
N VAL A 337 -6.47 -4.34 -17.24
CA VAL A 337 -7.42 -3.31 -17.66
C VAL A 337 -8.82 -3.89 -17.95
N ASP A 338 -8.91 -5.04 -18.63
CA ASP A 338 -10.16 -5.79 -18.85
C ASP A 338 -10.90 -6.07 -17.54
N HIS A 339 -10.17 -6.49 -16.51
CA HIS A 339 -10.76 -6.87 -15.22
C HIS A 339 -11.14 -5.67 -14.34
N GLU A 340 -10.32 -4.61 -14.26
CA GLU A 340 -10.65 -3.44 -13.42
C GLU A 340 -11.79 -2.58 -13.97
N SER A 341 -11.85 -2.42 -15.30
CA SER A 341 -12.80 -1.52 -15.96
C SER A 341 -14.05 -2.22 -16.54
N GLY A 342 -14.15 -3.55 -16.37
CA GLY A 342 -15.22 -4.37 -16.94
C GLY A 342 -15.18 -4.37 -18.48
N GLY A 343 -14.01 -4.60 -19.07
CA GLY A 343 -13.81 -4.56 -20.52
C GLY A 343 -13.86 -3.15 -21.11
N LEU A 344 -13.32 -2.16 -20.39
CA LEU A 344 -13.36 -0.73 -20.69
C LEU A 344 -14.78 -0.14 -20.79
N VAL A 345 -15.80 -0.80 -20.23
CA VAL A 345 -17.18 -0.27 -20.18
C VAL A 345 -17.27 0.91 -19.20
N HIS A 346 -16.55 0.84 -18.08
CA HIS A 346 -16.63 1.80 -16.99
C HIS A 346 -15.45 2.80 -16.99
N ILE A 347 -15.76 4.09 -16.84
CA ILE A 347 -14.76 5.18 -16.71
C ILE A 347 -14.48 5.49 -15.23
N GLU A 348 -15.48 5.31 -14.38
CA GLU A 348 -15.40 5.56 -12.94
C GLU A 348 -16.12 4.45 -12.16
N GLU A 349 -15.79 4.36 -10.87
CA GLU A 349 -16.29 3.34 -9.97
C GLU A 349 -17.81 3.39 -9.82
N ILE A 350 -18.47 2.26 -10.10
CA ILE A 350 -19.94 2.15 -10.10
C ILE A 350 -20.52 2.39 -8.68
N ASN A 351 -19.80 1.98 -7.62
CA ASN A 351 -20.30 2.07 -6.25
C ASN A 351 -20.10 3.46 -5.64
N GLN A 352 -20.96 4.40 -6.02
CA GLN A 352 -20.95 5.78 -5.50
C GLN A 352 -21.01 5.88 -3.97
N SER A 353 -21.54 4.86 -3.28
CA SER A 353 -21.56 4.84 -1.81
C SER A 353 -20.18 4.70 -1.17
N ALA A 354 -19.20 4.11 -1.88
CA ALA A 354 -17.83 3.95 -1.40
C ALA A 354 -16.94 5.16 -1.69
N TRP A 355 -17.36 6.11 -2.53
CA TRP A 355 -16.51 7.19 -3.02
C TRP A 355 -15.87 8.06 -1.91
N GLY A 356 -16.57 8.24 -0.78
CA GLY A 356 -16.07 8.98 0.39
C GLY A 356 -14.94 8.27 1.17
N ASN A 357 -14.69 6.99 0.90
CA ASN A 357 -13.67 6.19 1.59
C ASN A 357 -12.25 6.52 1.11
N TYR A 358 -12.09 6.96 -0.14
CA TYR A 358 -10.78 7.09 -0.81
C TYR A 358 -10.02 8.40 -0.48
N CYS A 359 -10.41 9.08 0.59
CA CYS A 359 -9.70 10.25 1.08
C CYS A 359 -8.98 9.91 2.39
N ASP A 360 -7.67 9.71 2.30
CA ASP A 360 -6.78 9.71 3.46
C ASP A 360 -6.52 11.17 3.87
N ALA A 361 -7.38 11.69 4.75
CA ALA A 361 -7.30 13.06 5.28
C ALA A 361 -6.01 13.33 6.11
N ASN A 362 -5.24 12.29 6.41
CA ASN A 362 -4.01 12.33 7.21
C ASN A 362 -2.77 12.67 6.38
N GLN A 363 -2.89 12.58 5.05
CA GLN A 363 -1.87 13.09 4.15
C GLN A 363 -1.67 14.60 4.40
N PRO A 364 -0.43 15.12 4.39
CA PRO A 364 -0.17 16.54 4.68
C PRO A 364 -0.78 17.50 3.65
N TYR A 365 -1.16 16.98 2.48
CA TYR A 365 -1.89 17.70 1.43
C TYR A 365 -3.42 17.45 1.47
N GLY A 366 -3.89 16.54 2.32
CA GLY A 366 -5.31 16.22 2.49
C GLY A 366 -6.02 15.82 1.20
N CYS A 367 -7.24 16.30 1.04
CA CYS A 367 -8.17 15.94 -0.03
C CYS A 367 -8.79 17.20 -0.66
N PRO A 368 -7.99 18.07 -1.33
CA PRO A 368 -8.43 19.40 -1.74
C PRO A 368 -9.56 19.40 -2.78
N ALA A 369 -9.71 18.34 -3.58
CA ALA A 369 -10.85 18.17 -4.48
C ALA A 369 -12.14 17.70 -3.76
N GLY A 370 -12.05 17.35 -2.47
CA GLY A 370 -13.16 16.91 -1.62
C GLY A 370 -13.06 15.44 -1.18
N GLN A 371 -13.72 15.10 -0.07
CA GLN A 371 -13.70 13.77 0.55
C GLN A 371 -14.04 12.62 -0.42
N ALA A 372 -15.01 12.82 -1.32
CA ALA A 372 -15.49 11.81 -2.25
C ALA A 372 -14.82 11.84 -3.65
N ALA A 373 -13.80 12.69 -3.82
CA ALA A 373 -13.25 13.01 -5.14
C ALA A 373 -12.20 12.01 -5.66
N TYR A 374 -11.77 11.02 -4.87
CA TYR A 374 -10.62 10.15 -5.18
C TYR A 374 -10.99 8.68 -5.39
N HIS A 375 -12.26 8.41 -5.71
CA HIS A 375 -12.75 7.09 -6.12
C HIS A 375 -12.08 6.58 -7.41
N GLY A 376 -12.27 5.30 -7.70
CA GLY A 376 -11.65 4.64 -8.85
C GLY A 376 -12.02 5.27 -10.19
N ARG A 377 -11.02 5.68 -10.98
CA ARG A 377 -11.20 6.15 -12.38
C ARG A 377 -10.19 5.54 -13.35
N GLY A 378 -10.58 5.47 -14.62
CA GLY A 378 -9.69 5.08 -15.73
C GLY A 378 -9.43 3.57 -15.82
N PRO A 379 -8.50 3.15 -16.70
CA PRO A 379 -8.35 1.76 -17.14
C PRO A 379 -8.05 0.75 -16.02
N ILE A 380 -7.45 1.21 -14.92
CA ILE A 380 -7.10 0.40 -13.74
C ILE A 380 -7.78 0.88 -12.45
N GLN A 381 -8.81 1.72 -12.55
CA GLN A 381 -9.54 2.26 -11.39
C GLN A 381 -8.62 2.96 -10.36
N LEU A 382 -7.81 3.93 -10.80
CA LEU A 382 -6.95 4.73 -9.92
C LEU A 382 -7.78 5.34 -8.78
N SER A 383 -7.42 4.97 -7.55
CA SER A 383 -8.15 5.28 -6.32
C SER A 383 -7.18 5.82 -5.26
N TRP A 384 -7.68 6.60 -4.31
CA TRP A 384 -6.96 7.25 -3.19
C TRP A 384 -6.18 8.54 -3.51
N ASN A 385 -6.41 9.59 -2.70
CA ASN A 385 -5.77 10.90 -2.84
C ASN A 385 -4.23 10.85 -2.91
N ASN A 386 -3.59 9.91 -2.22
CA ASN A 386 -2.14 9.69 -2.31
C ASN A 386 -1.69 9.14 -3.67
N ASN A 387 -2.44 8.23 -4.28
CA ASN A 387 -2.14 7.72 -5.62
C ASN A 387 -2.43 8.76 -6.70
N TYR A 388 -3.50 9.54 -6.56
CA TYR A 388 -3.75 10.71 -7.42
C TYR A 388 -2.60 11.73 -7.30
N LYS A 389 -2.10 12.01 -6.09
CA LYS A 389 -0.92 12.86 -5.89
C LYS A 389 0.34 12.29 -6.53
N ALA A 390 0.66 11.03 -6.29
CA ALA A 390 1.88 10.39 -6.80
C ALA A 390 1.88 10.22 -8.33
N ALA A 391 0.74 9.86 -8.91
CA ALA A 391 0.56 9.84 -10.36
C ALA A 391 0.67 11.25 -10.95
N GLY A 392 0.05 12.24 -10.31
CA GLY A 392 0.10 13.63 -10.75
C GLY A 392 1.52 14.21 -10.76
N ASP A 393 2.27 13.99 -9.68
CA ASP A 393 3.68 14.39 -9.55
C ASP A 393 4.55 13.75 -10.66
N ALA A 394 4.37 12.45 -10.91
CA ALA A 394 5.15 11.71 -11.89
C ALA A 394 4.82 12.08 -13.35
N LEU A 395 3.57 12.46 -13.63
CA LEU A 395 3.08 12.84 -14.96
C LEU A 395 3.20 14.34 -15.25
N GLY A 396 3.40 15.18 -14.22
CA GLY A 396 3.37 16.63 -14.33
C GLY A 396 1.96 17.21 -14.52
N ILE A 397 0.96 16.58 -13.90
CA ILE A 397 -0.47 16.90 -14.03
C ILE A 397 -1.07 17.00 -12.62
N ASP A 398 -1.83 18.05 -12.29
CA ASP A 398 -2.38 18.20 -10.93
C ASP A 398 -3.63 17.32 -10.68
N LEU A 399 -3.40 16.01 -10.63
CA LEU A 399 -4.44 15.03 -10.36
C LEU A 399 -4.92 15.03 -8.90
N LEU A 400 -4.20 15.69 -7.98
CA LEU A 400 -4.67 15.85 -6.61
C LEU A 400 -5.78 16.91 -6.52
N ASN A 401 -5.61 18.07 -7.16
CA ASN A 401 -6.64 19.11 -7.16
C ASN A 401 -7.69 18.90 -8.26
N GLU A 402 -7.33 18.25 -9.37
CA GLU A 402 -8.21 17.97 -10.51
C GLU A 402 -8.31 16.46 -10.84
N PRO A 403 -8.77 15.59 -9.90
CA PRO A 403 -8.85 14.13 -10.11
C PRO A 403 -9.80 13.73 -11.25
N ASP A 404 -10.77 14.58 -11.58
CA ASP A 404 -11.70 14.34 -12.69
C ASP A 404 -11.02 14.37 -14.07
N LEU A 405 -9.78 14.88 -14.20
CA LEU A 405 -9.00 14.74 -15.43
C LEU A 405 -8.84 13.28 -15.85
N VAL A 406 -8.78 12.33 -14.90
CA VAL A 406 -8.67 10.89 -15.19
C VAL A 406 -9.93 10.31 -15.86
N LYS A 407 -11.11 10.95 -15.70
CA LYS A 407 -12.34 10.57 -16.41
C LYS A 407 -12.76 11.50 -17.55
N ASN A 408 -12.12 12.65 -17.69
CA ASN A 408 -12.42 13.65 -18.71
C ASN A 408 -11.41 13.66 -19.87
N ASP A 409 -10.15 13.28 -19.62
CA ASP A 409 -9.11 13.16 -20.64
C ASP A 409 -8.63 11.69 -20.76
N PRO A 410 -8.85 11.03 -21.92
CA PRO A 410 -8.49 9.63 -22.08
C PRO A 410 -6.97 9.41 -22.19
N SER A 411 -6.19 10.42 -22.60
CA SER A 411 -4.72 10.33 -22.58
C SER A 411 -4.22 10.34 -21.13
N VAL A 412 -4.82 11.16 -20.25
CA VAL A 412 -4.52 11.15 -18.81
C VAL A 412 -4.90 9.80 -18.20
N ALA A 413 -6.08 9.27 -18.54
CA ALA A 413 -6.54 7.97 -18.07
C ALA A 413 -5.57 6.82 -18.40
N TRP A 414 -5.05 6.77 -19.64
CA TRP A 414 -4.05 5.77 -20.02
C TRP A 414 -2.68 6.01 -19.38
N GLN A 415 -2.29 7.28 -19.17
CA GLN A 415 -1.04 7.62 -18.51
C GLN A 415 -1.01 7.19 -17.03
N THR A 416 -2.12 7.32 -16.29
CA THR A 416 -2.16 6.84 -14.89
C THR A 416 -2.10 5.32 -14.81
N ALA A 417 -2.73 4.61 -15.74
CA ALA A 417 -2.64 3.16 -15.83
C ALA A 417 -1.20 2.67 -16.11
N LEU A 418 -0.51 3.28 -17.07
CA LEU A 418 0.89 2.96 -17.38
C LEU A 418 1.83 3.39 -16.26
N TRP A 419 1.60 4.55 -15.62
CA TRP A 419 2.36 4.98 -14.44
C TRP A 419 2.33 3.92 -13.34
N PHE A 420 1.15 3.40 -13.00
CA PHE A 420 1.02 2.36 -11.97
C PHE A 420 1.78 1.09 -12.38
N TRP A 421 1.49 0.57 -13.58
CA TRP A 421 2.11 -0.65 -14.12
C TRP A 421 3.65 -0.61 -14.13
N MET A 422 4.21 0.55 -14.49
CA MET A 422 5.64 0.74 -14.66
C MET A 422 6.39 1.08 -13.35
N THR A 423 5.72 1.71 -12.37
CA THR A 423 6.40 2.34 -11.21
C THR A 423 5.94 1.86 -9.84
N GLN A 424 4.74 1.27 -9.71
CA GLN A 424 4.15 0.90 -8.42
C GLN A 424 4.26 -0.60 -8.17
N THR A 425 4.61 -0.97 -6.94
CA THR A 425 4.62 -2.37 -6.48
C THR A 425 3.28 -2.80 -5.88
N GLY A 426 2.45 -1.84 -5.46
CA GLY A 426 1.14 -2.08 -4.82
C GLY A 426 1.24 -3.13 -3.70
N ALA A 427 0.36 -4.13 -3.73
CA ALA A 427 0.37 -5.25 -2.78
C ALA A 427 1.35 -6.39 -3.15
N GLY A 428 2.18 -6.20 -4.18
CA GLY A 428 3.21 -7.13 -4.65
C GLY A 428 4.61 -6.77 -4.16
N SER A 429 5.59 -7.58 -4.60
CA SER A 429 7.02 -7.43 -4.28
C SER A 429 7.80 -6.60 -5.32
N MET A 430 7.21 -6.40 -6.51
CA MET A 430 7.82 -5.70 -7.64
C MET A 430 6.76 -5.00 -8.49
N THR A 431 7.18 -4.19 -9.47
CA THR A 431 6.24 -3.59 -10.44
C THR A 431 5.76 -4.62 -11.44
N ALA A 432 4.56 -4.43 -11.99
CA ALA A 432 4.02 -5.35 -12.99
C ALA A 432 4.89 -5.41 -14.27
N HIS A 433 5.52 -4.30 -14.66
CA HIS A 433 6.57 -4.29 -15.69
C HIS A 433 7.73 -5.24 -15.36
N ALA A 434 8.26 -5.18 -14.13
CA ALA A 434 9.36 -6.04 -13.68
C ALA A 434 8.94 -7.52 -13.61
N ALA A 435 7.70 -7.81 -13.20
CA ALA A 435 7.18 -9.17 -13.16
C ALA A 435 7.15 -9.84 -14.54
N MET A 436 6.65 -9.12 -15.55
CA MET A 436 6.56 -9.64 -16.92
C MET A 436 7.92 -9.70 -17.64
N THR A 437 8.79 -8.71 -17.42
CA THR A 437 10.09 -8.62 -18.11
C THR A 437 11.21 -9.41 -17.42
N GLY A 438 11.09 -9.64 -16.10
CA GLY A 438 12.01 -10.43 -15.29
C GLY A 438 11.60 -11.91 -15.13
N GLY A 439 10.41 -12.30 -15.60
CA GLY A 439 9.94 -13.68 -15.60
C GLY A 439 9.30 -14.17 -14.30
N ALA A 440 8.91 -13.28 -13.38
CA ALA A 440 8.08 -13.64 -12.23
C ALA A 440 6.66 -14.06 -12.65
N GLY A 441 6.19 -13.57 -13.81
CA GLY A 441 4.97 -14.03 -14.47
C GLY A 441 3.72 -13.24 -14.07
N PHE A 442 2.60 -13.58 -14.73
CA PHE A 442 1.35 -12.84 -14.63
C PHE A 442 0.77 -12.83 -13.21
N GLY A 443 0.96 -13.89 -12.43
CA GLY A 443 0.49 -13.98 -11.04
C GLY A 443 1.02 -12.86 -10.14
N GLU A 444 2.27 -12.44 -10.33
CA GLU A 444 2.83 -11.32 -9.59
C GLU A 444 2.24 -9.97 -10.03
N THR A 445 1.78 -9.83 -11.29
CA THR A 445 1.03 -8.64 -11.71
C THR A 445 -0.34 -8.55 -11.04
N ILE A 446 -1.01 -9.69 -10.83
CA ILE A 446 -2.24 -9.76 -10.02
C ILE A 446 -1.92 -9.36 -8.57
N ARG A 447 -0.78 -9.82 -8.04
CA ARG A 447 -0.32 -9.45 -6.69
C ARG A 447 -0.07 -7.96 -6.55
N THR A 448 0.64 -7.36 -7.51
CA THR A 448 0.89 -5.91 -7.59
C THR A 448 -0.41 -5.12 -7.57
N VAL A 449 -1.39 -5.49 -8.40
CA VAL A 449 -2.62 -4.68 -8.61
C VAL A 449 -3.63 -4.84 -7.48
N ASN A 450 -3.90 -6.07 -7.02
CA ASN A 450 -4.92 -6.32 -5.99
C ASN A 450 -4.63 -7.56 -5.12
N GLY A 451 -3.36 -7.89 -4.89
CA GLY A 451 -2.95 -9.14 -4.26
C GLY A 451 -3.38 -9.32 -2.80
N ALA A 452 -3.54 -8.22 -2.08
CA ALA A 452 -4.06 -8.21 -0.72
C ALA A 452 -5.49 -8.79 -0.64
N LEU A 453 -6.31 -8.60 -1.68
CA LEU A 453 -7.70 -9.06 -1.70
C LEU A 453 -7.92 -10.35 -2.50
N GLU A 454 -7.07 -10.64 -3.49
CA GLU A 454 -7.32 -11.73 -4.44
C GLU A 454 -6.40 -12.95 -4.27
N CYS A 455 -5.10 -12.74 -4.08
CA CYS A 455 -4.09 -13.79 -3.97
C CYS A 455 -4.18 -14.57 -2.64
N GLY A 456 -3.41 -15.65 -2.50
CA GLY A 456 -3.38 -16.50 -1.31
C GLY A 456 -4.65 -17.33 -1.13
N GLY A 457 -5.37 -17.60 -2.22
CA GLY A 457 -6.67 -18.27 -2.18
C GLY A 457 -7.83 -17.40 -1.65
N ARG A 458 -7.65 -16.08 -1.48
CA ARG A 458 -8.68 -15.19 -0.94
C ARG A 458 -9.85 -14.97 -1.90
N GLN A 459 -9.60 -14.76 -3.19
CA GLN A 459 -10.65 -14.70 -4.22
C GLN A 459 -10.24 -15.47 -5.49
N PRO A 460 -10.22 -16.82 -5.43
CA PRO A 460 -9.75 -17.66 -6.53
C PRO A 460 -10.55 -17.42 -7.83
N GLU A 461 -11.83 -17.08 -7.74
CA GLU A 461 -12.66 -16.74 -8.90
C GLU A 461 -12.24 -15.42 -9.58
N ARG A 462 -11.75 -14.41 -8.84
CA ARG A 462 -11.24 -13.17 -9.45
C ARG A 462 -9.87 -13.40 -10.09
N VAL A 463 -8.97 -14.11 -9.41
CA VAL A 463 -7.68 -14.55 -9.99
C VAL A 463 -7.91 -15.35 -11.27
N ARG A 464 -8.82 -16.33 -11.25
CA ARG A 464 -9.21 -17.13 -12.41
C ARG A 464 -9.73 -16.26 -13.56
N ASN A 465 -10.58 -15.27 -13.29
CA ASN A 465 -11.09 -14.36 -14.31
C ASN A 465 -9.98 -13.51 -14.96
N ARG A 466 -9.00 -13.00 -14.18
CA ARG A 466 -7.81 -12.31 -14.74
C ARG A 466 -6.98 -13.23 -15.63
N VAL A 467 -6.75 -14.48 -15.19
CA VAL A 467 -6.00 -15.48 -15.96
C VAL A 467 -6.69 -15.81 -17.28
N GLU A 468 -8.01 -15.96 -17.30
CA GLU A 468 -8.76 -16.18 -18.55
C GLU A 468 -8.80 -14.94 -19.45
N ALA A 469 -8.80 -13.72 -18.89
CA ALA A 469 -8.60 -12.49 -19.67
C ALA A 469 -7.21 -12.45 -20.32
N TYR A 470 -6.15 -12.79 -19.55
CA TYR A 470 -4.78 -12.85 -20.06
C TYR A 470 -4.62 -13.89 -21.17
N LYS A 471 -5.15 -15.12 -20.99
CA LYS A 471 -5.19 -16.14 -22.04
C LYS A 471 -5.87 -15.67 -23.32
N ARG A 472 -7.05 -15.03 -23.20
CA ARG A 472 -7.81 -14.50 -24.34
C ARG A 472 -7.01 -13.44 -25.11
N ILE A 473 -6.42 -12.48 -24.41
CA ILE A 473 -5.73 -11.34 -25.00
C ILE A 473 -4.36 -11.75 -25.56
N ALA A 474 -3.61 -12.60 -24.85
CA ALA A 474 -2.35 -13.19 -25.34
C ALA A 474 -2.54 -13.96 -26.64
N GLY A 475 -3.61 -14.75 -26.74
CA GLY A 475 -4.00 -15.45 -27.98
C GLY A 475 -4.27 -14.51 -29.15
N LEU A 476 -4.91 -13.35 -28.92
CA LEU A 476 -5.14 -12.31 -29.94
C LEU A 476 -3.84 -11.57 -30.36
N LEU A 477 -2.79 -11.62 -29.54
CA LEU A 477 -1.45 -11.14 -29.87
C LEU A 477 -0.52 -12.24 -30.42
N GLY A 478 -1.02 -13.48 -30.55
CA GLY A 478 -0.26 -14.61 -31.09
C GLY A 478 0.82 -15.16 -30.15
N VAL A 479 0.71 -14.90 -28.84
CA VAL A 479 1.63 -15.43 -27.82
C VAL A 479 0.90 -16.34 -26.82
N LYS A 480 1.65 -17.28 -26.28
CA LYS A 480 1.17 -18.24 -25.29
C LYS A 480 1.57 -17.82 -23.87
N PRO A 481 0.61 -17.64 -22.95
CA PRO A 481 0.92 -17.38 -21.55
C PRO A 481 1.29 -18.64 -20.76
N GLU A 482 0.85 -19.83 -21.18
CA GLU A 482 1.21 -21.10 -20.51
C GLU A 482 2.70 -21.50 -20.64
N GLU A 483 3.47 -20.73 -21.43
CA GLU A 483 4.92 -20.83 -21.57
C GLU A 483 5.64 -19.73 -20.73
N GLU A 484 4.96 -19.19 -19.71
CA GLU A 484 5.46 -18.26 -18.68
C GLU A 484 5.54 -18.97 -17.31
N GLY A 485 5.96 -18.24 -16.26
CA GLY A 485 5.98 -18.73 -14.87
C GLY A 485 4.60 -18.88 -14.24
N GLU A 486 4.45 -18.46 -12.98
CA GLU A 486 3.15 -18.56 -12.30
C GLU A 486 2.13 -17.58 -12.89
N LEU A 487 1.02 -18.11 -13.40
CA LEU A 487 -0.12 -17.32 -13.90
C LEU A 487 -1.07 -16.89 -12.78
N THR A 488 -1.07 -17.62 -11.67
CA THR A 488 -1.94 -17.42 -10.51
C THR A 488 -1.17 -16.83 -9.34
N CYS A 489 -1.91 -16.32 -8.37
CA CYS A 489 -1.42 -15.98 -7.05
C CYS A 489 -2.47 -16.39 -6.00
#